data_AF-M9LQ72-F1
#
_entry.id   AF-M9LQ72-F1
#
_cell.length_a   1.000
_cell.length_b   1.000
_cell.length_c   1.000
_cell.angle_alpha   90.00
_cell.angle_beta   90.00
_cell.angle_gamma   90.00
#
_symmetry.space_group_name_H-M   'P 1'
#
loop_
_entity.id
_entity.type
_entity.pdbx_description
1 polymer ?
#
loop_
_entity_poly.entity_id
_entity_poly.type
_entity_poly.pdbx_seq_one_letter_code
_entity_poly.pdbx_strand_id
1 'polypeptide(L)' 'MHWVYWGKLYNTKFQARCLQERLEQDAWIFGYDTPSEIEVYRSRKGKYGIRFVL' A
#
# COMPACT_ATOMS: atom_id res chain seq x y z
N MET A 1 11.14 -11.39 5.92
CA MET A 1 10.16 -10.34 5.53
C MET A 1 9.46 -10.77 4.27
N HIS A 2 8.13 -10.86 4.29
CA HIS A 2 7.31 -11.20 3.14
C HIS A 2 6.42 -10.00 2.81
N TRP A 3 6.40 -9.61 1.54
CA TRP A 3 5.50 -8.56 1.06
C TRP A 3 4.06 -9.10 0.96
N VAL A 4 3.13 -8.40 1.61
CA VAL A 4 1.69 -8.57 1.43
C VAL A 4 1.22 -7.58 0.37
N TYR A 5 0.46 -8.06 -0.60
CA TYR A 5 -0.02 -7.24 -1.71
C TYR A 5 -1.48 -6.87 -1.53
N TRP A 6 -1.78 -5.58 -1.64
CA TRP A 6 -3.16 -5.11 -1.63
C TRP A 6 -3.90 -5.62 -2.88
N GLY A 7 -5.13 -6.10 -2.69
CA GLY A 7 -5.89 -6.79 -3.74
C GLY A 7 -6.31 -5.91 -4.94
N LYS A 8 -6.17 -4.59 -4.84
CA LYS A 8 -6.57 -3.63 -5.88
C LYS A 8 -5.37 -2.98 -6.56
N LEU A 9 -5.44 -2.90 -7.90
CA LEU A 9 -4.57 -2.08 -8.73
C LEU A 9 -5.26 -0.80 -9.20
N TYR A 10 -4.46 0.23 -9.44
CA TYR A 10 -4.88 1.57 -9.79
C TYR A 10 -4.28 2.00 -11.13
N ASN A 11 -4.96 2.91 -11.82
CA ASN A 11 -4.53 3.38 -13.13
C ASN A 11 -3.44 4.45 -13.02
N THR A 12 -3.39 5.19 -11.91
CA THR A 12 -2.39 6.24 -11.69
C THR A 12 -1.62 6.03 -10.39
N LYS A 13 -0.38 6.54 -10.33
CA LYS A 13 0.43 6.53 -9.10
C LYS A 13 -0.26 7.32 -7.98
N PHE A 14 -0.95 8.40 -8.33
CA PHE A 14 -1.71 9.23 -7.39
C PHE A 14 -2.79 8.42 -6.66
N GLN A 15 -3.61 7.67 -7.39
CA GLN A 15 -4.65 6.83 -6.81
C GLN A 15 -4.09 5.79 -5.82
N ALA A 16 -2.94 5.19 -6.15
CA ALA A 16 -2.27 4.26 -5.25
C ALA A 16 -1.72 4.98 -4.00
N ARG A 17 -1.13 6.17 -4.14
CA ARG A 17 -0.66 6.97 -2.99
C ARG A 17 -1.79 7.34 -2.04
N CYS A 18 -2.99 7.65 -2.52
CA CYS A 18 -4.12 7.91 -1.62
C CYS A 18 -4.40 6.73 -0.67
N LEU A 19 -4.21 5.48 -1.14
CA LEU A 19 -4.35 4.31 -0.27
C LEU A 19 -3.14 4.15 0.66
N GLN A 20 -1.92 4.40 0.19
CA GLN A 20 -0.72 4.40 1.04
C GLN A 20 -0.91 5.32 2.26
N GLU A 21 -1.24 6.58 2.02
CA GLU A 21 -1.43 7.59 3.09
C GLU A 21 -2.56 7.16 4.05
N ARG A 22 -3.64 6.57 3.53
CA ARG A 22 -4.73 6.05 4.35
C ARG A 22 -4.27 4.89 5.26
N LEU A 23 -3.47 3.97 4.75
CA LEU A 23 -2.94 2.84 5.51
C LEU A 23 -1.95 3.31 6.58
N GLU A 24 -1.08 4.27 6.26
CA GLU A 24 -0.17 4.90 7.23
C GLU A 24 -0.96 5.61 8.34
N GLN A 25 -2.02 6.34 7.99
CA GLN A 25 -2.88 7.01 8.94
C GLN A 25 -3.67 6.01 9.82
N ASP A 26 -4.21 4.94 9.24
CA ASP A 26 -4.98 3.94 10.00
C ASP A 26 -4.08 3.14 10.94
N ALA A 27 -2.85 2.84 10.52
CA ALA A 27 -1.83 2.26 11.36
C ALA A 27 -1.57 3.17 12.59
N TRP A 28 -1.43 4.47 12.36
CA TRP A 28 -1.21 5.45 13.43
C TRP A 28 -2.41 5.60 14.38
N ILE A 29 -3.64 5.62 13.86
CA ILE A 29 -4.85 5.89 14.65
C ILE A 29 -5.31 4.67 15.45
N PHE A 30 -5.26 3.47 14.87
CA PHE A 30 -5.95 2.30 15.43
C PHE A 30 -5.03 1.26 16.08
N GLY A 31 -3.70 1.38 15.96
CA GLY A 31 -2.76 0.52 16.68
C GLY A 31 -2.87 -0.98 16.35
N TYR A 32 -3.29 -1.33 15.13
CA TYR A 32 -3.22 -2.71 14.62
C TYR A 32 -1.77 -3.20 14.52
N ASP A 33 -1.53 -4.47 14.14
CA ASP A 33 -0.25 -4.91 13.56
C ASP A 33 0.05 -3.99 12.37
N THR A 34 0.75 -2.91 12.68
CA THR A 34 0.90 -1.77 11.79
C THR A 34 1.89 -2.17 10.73
N PRO A 35 1.55 -1.98 9.45
CA PRO A 35 2.51 -2.29 8.42
C PRO A 35 3.77 -1.44 8.63
N SER A 36 4.89 -2.11 8.87
CA SER A 36 6.19 -1.49 9.17
C SER A 36 6.78 -0.79 7.94
N GLU A 37 6.42 -1.24 6.74
CA GLU A 37 6.81 -0.63 5.48
C GLU A 37 5.64 -0.69 4.50
N ILE A 38 5.30 0.44 3.86
CA ILE A 38 4.23 0.54 2.85
C ILE A 38 4.81 1.19 1.59
N GLU A 39 4.61 0.55 0.44
CA GLU A 39 5.20 0.99 -0.82
C GLU A 39 4.21 0.93 -1.99
N VAL A 40 4.23 1.98 -2.82
CA VAL A 40 3.62 1.96 -4.15
C VAL A 40 4.57 1.31 -5.16
N TYR A 41 4.15 0.21 -5.76
CA TYR A 41 4.88 -0.44 -6.86
C TYR A 41 4.14 -0.28 -8.20
N ARG A 42 4.88 -0.43 -9.30
CA ARG A 42 4.32 -0.50 -10.66
C ARG A 42 4.33 -1.96 -11.13
N SER A 43 3.16 -2.48 -11.47
CA SER A 43 3.01 -3.80 -12.07
C SER A 43 3.61 -3.85 -13.48
N ARG A 44 3.92 -5.06 -13.97
CA ARG A 44 4.41 -5.29 -15.34
C ARG A 44 3.45 -4.80 -16.42
N LYS A 45 2.15 -4.69 -16.10
CA LYS A 45 1.10 -4.18 -17.01
C LYS A 45 0.91 -2.66 -16.90
N GLY A 46 1.79 -1.95 -16.19
CA GLY A 46 1.78 -0.50 -16.09
C GLY A 46 0.85 0.09 -15.02
N LYS A 47 -0.02 -0.72 -14.40
CA LYS A 47 -0.88 -0.33 -13.26
C LYS A 47 -0.09 -0.24 -11.96
N TYR A 48 -0.61 0.50 -10.98
CA TYR A 48 0.02 0.74 -9.68
C TYR A 48 -0.67 -0.07 -8.58
N GLY A 49 0.09 -0.60 -7.63
CA GLY A 49 -0.45 -1.32 -6.48
C GLY A 49 0.25 -0.91 -5.19
N ILE A 50 -0.30 -1.33 -4.06
CA ILE A 50 0.32 -1.21 -2.74
C ILE A 50 0.83 -2.57 -2.29
N ARG A 51 2.02 -2.58 -1.70
CA ARG A 51 2.51 -3.71 -0.91
C ARG A 51 2.97 -3.21 0.45
N PHE A 52 2.92 -4.09 1.43
CA PHE A 52 3.36 -3.76 2.78
C PHE A 52 3.95 -4.97 3.50
N VAL A 53 4.74 -4.70 4.54
CA VAL A 53 5.23 -5.71 5.48
C VAL A 53 4.49 -5.49 6.79
N LEU A 54 3.98 -6.57 7.40
CA LEU A 54 3.52 -6.57 8.78
C LEU A 54 4.77 -6.60 9.67
#